data_AF-A0A9D0GB90-F1
#
_entry.id   AF-A0A9D0GB90-F1
#
_cell.length_a   1.000
_cell.length_b   1.000
_cell.length_c   1.000
_cell.angle_alpha   90.00
_cell.angle_beta   90.00
_cell.angle_gamma   90.00
#
_symmetry.space_group_name_H-M   'P 1'
#
loop_
_entity.id
_entity.type
_entity.pdbx_description
1 polymer ?
#
loop_
_entity_poly.entity_id
_entity_poly.type
_entity_poly.pdbx_seq_one_letter_code
_entity_poly.pdbx_strand_id
1 'polypeptide(L)'
;AVHYPVPEGKTPTVTRWGWPDVDARWTWPGHEGETFKVDVYSRCERVELFLNGRSLGIKPTTRAEKLTASFEVPYEPGTLRAVGYAGDEVVAEKTLATTGSPYGVRLTLEQPALPTAPADLRFVRVEVVDAEGQMVPYADDEIFFTVKGPGTIAAVGSANPTTLERYRGNQRRVFRGRCLVVVKSNGDAGEITLRAQADGLEDATLVIPTG
;
A
#
# COMPACT_ATOMS: atom_id res chain seq x y z
N ALA A 1 6.43 -8.36 7.08
CA ALA A 1 7.32 -7.72 6.10
C ALA A 1 7.98 -8.82 5.31
N VAL A 2 7.81 -8.81 3.99
CA VAL A 2 8.32 -9.84 3.08
C VAL A 2 9.51 -9.26 2.34
N HIS A 3 10.64 -9.95 2.36
CA HIS A 3 11.85 -9.54 1.66
C HIS A 3 11.69 -9.79 0.17
N TYR A 4 12.16 -8.85 -0.65
CA TYR A 4 12.21 -9.08 -2.10
C TYR A 4 13.19 -10.22 -2.42
N PRO A 5 12.91 -11.03 -3.46
CA PRO A 5 13.83 -12.07 -3.89
C PRO A 5 15.12 -11.41 -4.35
N VAL A 6 16.24 -11.89 -3.81
CA VAL A 6 17.57 -11.37 -4.17
C VAL A 6 18.01 -12.10 -5.43
N PRO A 7 18.43 -11.38 -6.50
CA PRO A 7 18.93 -12.02 -7.70
C PRO A 7 20.10 -12.96 -7.40
N GLU A 8 20.22 -14.04 -8.16
CA GLU A 8 21.27 -15.04 -7.94
C GLU A 8 22.67 -14.41 -7.94
N GLY A 9 23.49 -14.79 -6.94
CA GLY A 9 24.84 -14.27 -6.76
C GLY A 9 24.93 -12.83 -6.25
N LYS A 10 23.83 -12.20 -5.86
CA LYS A 10 23.82 -10.87 -5.23
C LYS A 10 23.59 -10.96 -3.73
N THR A 11 24.12 -9.98 -3.01
CA THR A 11 23.86 -9.79 -1.58
C THR A 11 23.37 -8.37 -1.36
N PRO A 12 22.24 -8.15 -0.68
CA PRO A 12 21.75 -6.81 -0.39
C PRO A 12 22.69 -6.12 0.59
N THR A 13 23.09 -4.89 0.26
CA THR A 13 23.87 -4.03 1.15
C THR A 13 22.93 -3.00 1.77
N VAL A 14 22.70 -3.10 3.09
CA VAL A 14 21.92 -2.12 3.85
C VAL A 14 22.89 -1.15 4.51
N THR A 15 22.72 0.15 4.26
CA THR A 15 23.55 1.19 4.88
C THR A 15 23.18 1.35 6.36
N ARG A 16 23.99 2.11 7.13
CA ARG A 16 23.73 2.32 8.57
C ARG A 16 22.31 2.86 8.86
N TRP A 17 21.81 3.75 8.00
CA TRP A 17 20.46 4.35 8.11
C TRP A 17 19.46 3.73 7.14
N GLY A 18 19.85 2.66 6.46
CA GLY A 18 18.98 1.93 5.56
C GLY A 18 18.12 0.93 6.31
N TRP A 19 17.02 0.55 5.67
CA TRP A 19 16.23 -0.61 6.05
C TRP A 19 16.34 -1.65 4.93
N PRO A 20 16.26 -2.97 5.21
CA PRO A 20 16.12 -3.96 4.15
C PRO A 20 14.94 -3.61 3.23
N ASP A 21 15.06 -3.87 1.93
CA ASP A 21 13.92 -3.69 1.03
C ASP A 21 12.90 -4.79 1.30
N VAL A 22 11.85 -4.40 2.00
CA VAL A 22 10.75 -5.26 2.41
C VAL A 22 9.44 -4.58 2.08
N ASP A 23 8.42 -5.40 1.86
CA ASP A 23 7.07 -4.90 1.64
C ASP A 23 6.04 -5.70 2.43
N ALA A 24 4.94 -5.05 2.79
CA ALA A 24 3.83 -5.68 3.49
C ALA A 24 2.83 -6.25 2.48
N ARG A 25 3.29 -7.15 1.61
CA ARG A 25 2.48 -7.79 0.55
C ARG A 25 2.68 -9.30 0.47
N TRP A 26 1.63 -10.01 0.07
CA TRP A 26 1.66 -11.44 -0.28
C TRP A 26 1.16 -11.68 -1.70
N THR A 27 1.50 -10.76 -2.62
CA THR A 27 1.18 -10.88 -4.04
C THR A 27 2.46 -10.80 -4.85
N TRP A 28 2.89 -11.93 -5.40
CA TRP A 28 4.15 -12.11 -6.13
C TRP A 28 3.94 -12.97 -7.39
N PRO A 29 3.23 -12.47 -8.42
CA PRO A 29 2.95 -13.26 -9.62
C PRO A 29 4.25 -13.75 -10.28
N GLY A 30 4.32 -15.04 -10.63
CA GLY A 30 5.47 -15.64 -11.30
C GLY A 30 6.58 -16.14 -10.37
N HIS A 31 6.39 -16.03 -9.05
CA HIS A 31 7.33 -16.53 -8.03
C HIS A 31 6.78 -17.74 -7.27
N GLU A 32 5.79 -18.44 -7.81
CA GLU A 32 5.17 -19.62 -7.18
C GLU A 32 6.21 -20.70 -6.88
N GLY A 33 6.25 -21.15 -5.62
CA GLY A 33 7.21 -22.13 -5.13
C GLY A 33 8.58 -21.56 -4.71
N GLU A 34 8.89 -20.30 -5.01
CA GLU A 34 10.09 -19.65 -4.46
C GLU A 34 9.94 -19.42 -2.95
N THR A 35 11.04 -19.59 -2.22
CA THR A 35 11.04 -19.35 -0.77
C THR A 35 11.37 -17.91 -0.46
N PHE A 36 10.46 -17.24 0.24
CA PHE A 36 10.62 -15.88 0.70
C PHE A 36 10.98 -15.85 2.18
N LYS A 37 11.90 -14.96 2.54
CA LYS A 37 12.09 -14.56 3.93
C LYS A 37 10.95 -13.63 4.35
N VAL A 38 10.26 -13.98 5.42
CA VAL A 38 9.18 -13.21 6.04
C VAL A 38 9.57 -12.82 7.46
N ASP A 39 9.65 -11.53 7.73
CA ASP A 39 9.83 -11.00 9.08
C ASP A 39 8.49 -10.51 9.65
N VAL A 40 8.15 -10.98 10.84
CA VAL A 40 7.05 -10.45 11.64
C VAL A 40 7.61 -9.60 12.78
N TYR A 41 7.34 -8.29 12.72
CA TYR A 41 7.69 -7.36 13.78
C TYR A 41 6.56 -7.35 14.81
N SER A 42 6.87 -7.69 16.06
CA SER A 42 5.86 -7.79 17.11
C SER A 42 6.42 -7.48 18.48
N ARG A 43 5.57 -6.91 19.35
CA ARG A 43 5.83 -6.75 20.78
C ARG A 43 5.22 -7.88 21.62
N CYS A 44 4.53 -8.82 21.00
CA CYS A 44 4.03 -10.03 21.64
C CYS A 44 5.20 -10.89 22.14
N GLU A 45 4.91 -11.84 23.02
CA GLU A 45 5.94 -12.76 23.53
C GLU A 45 6.41 -13.72 22.44
N ARG A 46 5.45 -14.21 21.65
CA ARG A 46 5.66 -15.09 20.50
C ARG A 46 4.65 -14.81 19.41
N VAL A 47 5.00 -15.21 18.20
CA VAL A 47 4.16 -15.16 17.01
C VAL A 47 4.11 -16.53 16.35
N GLU A 48 2.94 -16.93 15.91
CA GLU A 48 2.73 -18.05 15.00
C GLU A 48 2.39 -17.52 13.61
N LEU A 49 3.03 -18.09 12.59
CA LEU A 49 2.77 -17.73 11.20
C LEU A 49 2.00 -18.86 10.52
N PHE A 50 0.98 -18.51 9.74
CA PHE A 50 0.16 -19.44 8.98
C PHE A 50 0.16 -19.08 7.50
N LEU A 51 0.26 -20.08 6.63
CA LEU A 51 0.03 -19.95 5.19
C LEU A 51 -1.14 -20.84 4.79
N ASN A 52 -2.20 -20.24 4.27
CA ASN A 52 -3.43 -20.95 3.86
C ASN A 52 -3.98 -21.85 4.98
N GLY A 53 -3.96 -21.33 6.21
CA GLY A 53 -4.42 -22.02 7.41
C GLY A 53 -3.45 -23.04 8.01
N ARG A 54 -2.35 -23.38 7.32
CA ARG A 54 -1.31 -24.29 7.83
C ARG A 54 -0.30 -23.51 8.67
N SER A 55 -0.05 -23.97 9.89
CA SER A 55 0.99 -23.37 10.74
C SER A 55 2.38 -23.64 10.17
N LEU A 56 3.18 -22.59 10.08
CA LEU A 56 4.60 -22.61 9.73
C LEU A 56 5.50 -22.58 10.98
N GLY A 57 4.89 -22.67 12.16
CA GLY A 57 5.56 -22.70 13.44
C GLY A 57 5.44 -21.41 14.25
N ILE A 58 5.90 -21.50 15.49
CA ILE A 58 5.84 -20.45 16.49
C ILE A 58 7.27 -19.98 16.78
N LYS A 59 7.50 -18.67 16.81
CA LYS A 59 8.80 -18.08 17.15
C LYS A 59 8.64 -16.96 18.19
N PRO A 60 9.60 -16.82 19.13
CA PRO A 60 9.60 -15.70 20.07
C PRO A 60 9.86 -14.37 19.36
N THR A 61 9.34 -13.28 19.92
CA THR A 61 9.55 -11.91 19.44
C THR A 61 9.97 -10.98 20.58
N THR A 62 10.85 -11.46 21.46
CA THR A 62 11.28 -10.69 22.62
C THR A 62 12.42 -9.73 22.26
N ARG A 63 12.98 -9.03 23.27
CA ARG A 63 14.17 -8.19 23.08
C ARG A 63 15.38 -8.99 22.58
N ALA A 64 15.49 -10.28 22.90
CA ALA A 64 16.57 -11.13 22.43
C ALA A 64 16.53 -11.30 20.90
N GLU A 65 15.33 -11.46 20.33
CA GLU A 65 15.08 -11.54 18.89
C GLU A 65 14.92 -10.16 18.24
N LYS A 66 15.21 -9.08 18.98
CA LYS A 66 15.02 -7.69 18.50
C LYS A 66 13.60 -7.44 18.00
N LEU A 67 12.61 -8.02 18.69
CA LEU A 67 11.18 -7.88 18.38
C LEU A 67 10.79 -8.39 16.98
N THR A 68 11.55 -9.34 16.43
CA THR A 68 11.37 -9.85 15.06
C THR A 68 11.41 -11.38 15.01
N ALA A 69 10.37 -11.99 14.43
CA ALA A 69 10.37 -13.41 14.08
C ALA A 69 10.54 -13.58 12.57
N SER A 70 11.61 -14.23 12.14
CA SER A 70 11.89 -14.51 10.72
C SER A 70 11.48 -15.93 10.33
N PHE A 71 10.81 -16.10 9.19
CA PHE A 71 10.39 -17.38 8.63
C PHE A 71 10.86 -17.49 7.18
N GLU A 72 11.14 -18.72 6.74
CA GLU A 72 11.33 -19.04 5.33
C GLU A 72 10.01 -19.65 4.85
N VAL A 73 9.36 -19.01 3.88
CA VAL A 73 7.99 -19.35 3.48
C VAL A 73 7.96 -19.58 1.97
N PRO A 74 7.65 -20.80 1.48
CA PRO A 74 7.43 -21.03 0.07
C PRO A 74 6.19 -20.25 -0.37
N TYR A 75 6.31 -19.44 -1.42
CA TYR A 75 5.22 -18.62 -1.90
C TYR A 75 4.16 -19.50 -2.56
N GLU A 76 2.96 -19.39 -2.01
CA GLU A 76 1.72 -19.95 -2.53
C GLU A 76 0.67 -18.82 -2.45
N PRO A 77 -0.04 -18.52 -3.55
CA PRO A 77 -1.14 -17.58 -3.52
C PRO A 77 -2.16 -17.93 -2.44
N GLY A 78 -2.70 -16.92 -1.77
CA GLY A 78 -3.70 -17.07 -0.72
C GLY A 78 -3.46 -16.12 0.43
N THR A 79 -3.42 -16.64 1.65
CA THR A 79 -3.43 -15.85 2.88
C THR A 79 -2.27 -16.20 3.79
N LEU A 80 -1.43 -15.20 4.07
CA LEU A 80 -0.39 -15.25 5.08
C LEU A 80 -0.88 -14.52 6.34
N ARG A 81 -1.06 -15.26 7.43
CA ARG A 81 -1.62 -14.74 8.70
C ARG A 81 -0.64 -14.92 9.84
N ALA A 82 -0.33 -13.84 10.55
CA ALA A 82 0.47 -13.87 11.76
C ALA A 82 -0.42 -13.65 12.99
N VAL A 83 -0.26 -14.51 14.00
CA VAL A 83 -1.01 -14.49 15.26
C VAL A 83 -0.01 -14.26 16.40
N GLY A 84 -0.20 -13.18 17.16
CA GLY A 84 0.65 -12.80 18.28
C GLY A 84 0.02 -13.19 19.62
N TYR A 85 0.84 -13.75 20.51
CA TYR A 85 0.41 -14.27 21.81
C TYR A 85 1.02 -13.54 22.99
N ALA A 86 0.26 -13.47 24.09
CA ALA A 86 0.75 -13.15 25.43
C ALA A 86 0.35 -14.31 26.35
N GLY A 87 1.32 -15.08 26.85
CA GLY A 87 1.05 -16.39 27.43
C GLY A 87 0.39 -17.33 26.41
N ASP A 88 -0.83 -17.78 26.71
CA ASP A 88 -1.65 -18.64 25.85
C ASP A 88 -2.79 -17.88 25.14
N GLU A 89 -2.92 -16.57 25.38
CA GLU A 89 -3.97 -15.74 24.78
C GLU A 89 -3.50 -15.12 23.46
N VAL A 90 -4.38 -15.12 22.46
CA VAL A 90 -4.20 -14.37 21.20
C VAL A 90 -4.53 -12.91 21.43
N VAL A 91 -3.55 -12.02 21.25
CA VAL A 91 -3.70 -10.57 21.52
C VAL A 91 -3.58 -9.69 20.27
N ALA A 92 -3.12 -10.25 19.15
CA ALA A 92 -3.01 -9.54 17.89
C ALA A 92 -3.04 -10.50 16.70
N GLU A 93 -3.65 -10.07 15.61
CA GLU A 93 -3.57 -10.75 14.32
C GLU A 93 -3.26 -9.76 13.20
N LYS A 94 -2.49 -10.22 12.20
CA LYS A 94 -2.25 -9.48 10.97
C LYS A 94 -2.25 -10.41 9.78
N THR A 95 -2.94 -9.99 8.73
CA THR A 95 -3.09 -10.79 7.51
C THR A 95 -2.57 -10.01 6.30
N LEU A 96 -1.88 -10.74 5.42
CA LEU A 96 -1.55 -10.34 4.05
C LEU A 96 -2.22 -11.34 3.11
N ALA A 97 -2.95 -10.85 2.11
CA ALA A 97 -3.63 -11.67 1.13
C ALA A 97 -3.07 -11.41 -0.26
N THR A 98 -3.03 -12.45 -1.08
CA THR A 98 -2.79 -12.35 -2.52
C THR A 98 -3.99 -11.69 -3.17
N THR A 99 -3.73 -10.63 -3.92
CA THR A 99 -4.72 -9.86 -4.69
C THR A 99 -4.76 -10.32 -6.14
N GLY A 100 -5.87 -10.03 -6.82
CA GLY A 100 -6.04 -10.26 -8.24
C GLY A 100 -5.20 -9.32 -9.12
N SER A 101 -5.49 -9.35 -10.43
CA SER A 101 -4.93 -8.41 -11.39
C SER A 101 -5.53 -7.01 -11.24
N PRO A 102 -4.78 -5.94 -11.57
CA PRO A 102 -5.33 -4.59 -11.66
C PRO A 102 -6.64 -4.55 -12.47
N TYR A 103 -7.66 -3.94 -11.89
CA TYR A 103 -9.00 -3.86 -12.48
C TYR A 103 -9.53 -2.43 -12.51
N GLY A 104 -9.34 -1.66 -11.44
CA GLY A 104 -9.89 -0.31 -11.32
C GLY A 104 -9.09 0.61 -10.43
N VAL A 105 -9.52 1.87 -10.39
CA VAL A 105 -8.98 2.89 -9.49
C VAL A 105 -9.94 3.10 -8.32
N ARG A 106 -9.42 3.33 -7.11
CA ARG A 106 -10.18 3.79 -5.95
C ARG A 106 -9.66 5.15 -5.50
N LEU A 107 -10.59 6.06 -5.25
CA LEU A 107 -10.33 7.38 -4.66
C LEU A 107 -10.88 7.43 -3.24
N THR A 108 -10.01 7.71 -2.27
CA THR A 108 -10.38 7.83 -0.85
C THR A 108 -9.96 9.18 -0.32
N LEU A 109 -10.93 9.95 0.15
CA LEU A 109 -10.69 11.24 0.79
C LEU A 109 -10.15 11.02 2.21
N GLU A 110 -9.02 11.61 2.57
CA GLU A 110 -8.45 11.44 3.92
C GLU A 110 -9.24 12.20 5.00
N GLN A 111 -9.92 13.28 4.64
CA GLN A 111 -10.73 14.10 5.54
C GLN A 111 -12.05 14.52 4.87
N PRO A 112 -13.21 14.27 5.50
CA PRO A 112 -14.50 14.22 4.81
C PRO A 112 -15.05 15.54 4.22
N ALA A 113 -14.61 16.71 4.68
CA ALA A 113 -15.18 18.00 4.23
C ALA A 113 -14.09 19.04 4.00
N LEU A 114 -14.20 19.88 2.96
CA LEU A 114 -13.42 21.11 2.73
C LEU A 114 -14.09 22.31 3.42
N PRO A 115 -13.49 22.92 4.46
CA PRO A 115 -13.86 24.26 4.87
C PRO A 115 -13.74 25.22 3.68
N THR A 116 -14.60 26.22 3.68
CA THR A 116 -14.65 27.30 2.70
C THR A 116 -13.51 28.31 2.81
N ALA A 117 -12.45 28.01 3.56
CA ALA A 117 -11.28 28.87 3.65
C ALA A 117 -10.51 28.88 2.32
N PRO A 118 -10.16 30.06 1.77
CA PRO A 118 -9.31 30.14 0.58
C PRO A 118 -8.00 29.38 0.79
N ALA A 119 -7.62 28.57 -0.21
CA ALA A 119 -6.41 27.75 -0.22
C ALA A 119 -6.39 26.48 0.65
N ASP A 120 -7.53 26.02 1.16
CA ASP A 120 -7.61 24.71 1.80
C ASP A 120 -7.30 23.56 0.82
N LEU A 121 -6.60 22.54 1.33
CA LEU A 121 -6.12 21.39 0.59
C LEU A 121 -6.84 20.12 1.02
N ARG A 122 -7.23 19.27 0.08
CA ARG A 122 -7.65 17.90 0.34
C ARG A 122 -6.71 16.91 -0.28
N PHE A 123 -6.39 15.92 0.54
CA PHE A 123 -5.55 14.80 0.20
C PHE A 123 -6.46 13.66 -0.19
N VAL A 124 -6.37 13.25 -1.45
CA VAL A 124 -7.11 12.11 -1.98
C VAL A 124 -6.10 11.01 -2.26
N ARG A 125 -6.21 9.94 -1.49
CA ARG A 125 -5.47 8.71 -1.71
C ARG A 125 -6.02 8.01 -2.94
N VAL A 126 -5.13 7.61 -3.83
CA VAL A 126 -5.45 6.94 -5.08
C VAL A 126 -4.82 5.55 -5.04
N GLU A 127 -5.62 4.52 -5.23
CA GLU A 127 -5.19 3.12 -5.17
C GLU A 127 -5.63 2.39 -6.44
N VAL A 128 -4.76 1.55 -6.99
CA VAL A 128 -5.17 0.56 -8.01
C VAL A 128 -5.66 -0.67 -7.27
N VAL A 129 -6.85 -1.15 -7.65
CA VAL A 129 -7.54 -2.28 -7.00
C VAL A 129 -7.87 -3.38 -8.00
N ASP A 130 -7.99 -4.61 -7.50
CA ASP A 130 -8.53 -5.74 -8.26
C ASP A 130 -10.07 -5.70 -8.31
N ALA A 131 -10.68 -6.70 -8.97
CA ALA A 131 -12.13 -6.79 -9.15
C ALA A 131 -12.88 -6.96 -7.81
N GLU A 132 -12.21 -7.49 -6.79
CA GLU A 132 -12.70 -7.65 -5.43
C GLU A 132 -12.49 -6.38 -4.57
N GLY A 133 -11.86 -5.35 -5.13
CA GLY A 133 -11.60 -4.07 -4.46
C GLY A 133 -10.39 -4.10 -3.52
N GLN A 134 -9.53 -5.10 -3.59
CA GLN A 134 -8.28 -5.14 -2.83
C GLN A 134 -7.19 -4.36 -3.56
N MET A 135 -6.38 -3.58 -2.82
CA MET A 135 -5.30 -2.79 -3.42
C MET A 135 -4.22 -3.72 -3.99
N VAL A 136 -3.89 -3.57 -5.27
CA VAL A 136 -2.88 -4.38 -5.94
C VAL A 136 -1.48 -3.83 -5.63
N PRO A 137 -0.67 -4.49 -4.78
CA PRO A 137 0.54 -3.89 -4.21
C PRO A 137 1.73 -3.87 -5.17
N TYR A 138 1.60 -4.49 -6.35
CA TYR A 138 2.61 -4.47 -7.40
C TYR A 138 2.25 -3.55 -8.57
N ALA A 139 1.06 -2.94 -8.58
CA ALA A 139 0.63 -2.05 -9.65
C ALA A 139 1.55 -0.81 -9.77
N ASP A 140 1.81 -0.43 -11.01
CA ASP A 140 2.71 0.64 -11.44
C ASP A 140 2.11 1.51 -12.58
N ASP A 141 0.78 1.50 -12.70
CA ASP A 141 0.01 2.25 -13.70
C ASP A 141 0.19 3.77 -13.62
N GLU A 142 0.09 4.45 -14.77
CA GLU A 142 0.04 5.92 -14.83
C GLU A 142 -1.41 6.41 -14.72
N ILE A 143 -1.70 7.18 -13.66
CA ILE A 143 -3.03 7.72 -13.41
C ILE A 143 -3.12 9.15 -13.92
N PHE A 144 -4.15 9.45 -14.71
CA PHE A 144 -4.53 10.78 -15.18
C PHE A 144 -5.71 11.32 -14.38
N PHE A 145 -5.61 12.58 -13.96
CA PHE A 145 -6.58 13.26 -13.14
C PHE A 145 -7.27 14.39 -13.92
N THR A 146 -8.57 14.53 -13.70
CA THR A 146 -9.36 15.69 -14.15
C THR A 146 -10.16 16.24 -12.97
N VAL A 147 -10.16 17.56 -12.81
CA VAL A 147 -10.95 18.25 -11.78
C VAL A 147 -11.95 19.19 -12.45
N LYS A 148 -13.20 19.13 -12.00
CA LYS A 148 -14.27 20.07 -12.37
C LYS A 148 -14.85 20.71 -11.11
N GLY A 149 -15.40 21.92 -11.23
CA GLY A 149 -15.96 22.67 -10.11
C GLY A 149 -14.97 23.68 -9.51
N PRO A 150 -15.24 24.20 -8.29
CA PRO A 150 -14.49 25.30 -7.68
C PRO A 150 -13.16 24.85 -7.05
N GLY A 151 -12.35 24.08 -7.79
CA GLY A 151 -11.07 23.59 -7.31
C GLY A 151 -10.07 23.26 -8.41
N THR A 152 -8.81 23.07 -8.02
CA THR A 152 -7.69 22.77 -8.91
C THR A 152 -6.79 21.71 -8.32
N ILE A 153 -6.02 21.01 -9.16
CA ILE A 153 -4.96 20.11 -8.69
C ILE A 153 -3.77 20.96 -8.24
N ALA A 154 -3.47 20.94 -6.95
CA ALA A 154 -2.30 21.63 -6.39
C ALA A 154 -1.03 20.80 -6.56
N ALA A 155 -1.12 19.49 -6.36
CA ALA A 155 0.01 18.58 -6.50
C ALA A 155 -0.43 17.13 -6.72
N VAL A 156 0.51 16.33 -7.25
CA VAL A 156 0.42 14.87 -7.36
C VAL A 156 1.75 14.26 -6.92
N GLY A 157 1.73 13.07 -6.32
CA GLY A 157 2.95 12.41 -5.86
C GLY A 157 2.75 10.94 -5.52
N SER A 158 3.83 10.17 -5.51
CA SER A 158 3.87 8.80 -5.01
C SER A 158 5.04 8.64 -4.05
N ALA A 159 5.08 7.53 -3.32
CA ALA A 159 6.16 7.25 -2.37
C ALA A 159 7.41 6.66 -3.02
N ASN A 160 7.54 6.71 -4.36
CA ASN A 160 8.73 6.23 -5.06
C ASN A 160 9.92 7.16 -4.75
N PRO A 161 10.93 6.72 -3.99
CA PRO A 161 12.03 7.58 -3.57
C PRO A 161 12.98 7.96 -4.71
N THR A 162 12.89 7.30 -5.86
CA THR A 162 13.77 7.55 -7.02
C THR A 162 13.04 8.21 -8.20
N THR A 163 11.78 8.62 -8.03
CA THR A 163 11.04 9.28 -9.14
C THR A 163 11.61 10.67 -9.46
N LEU A 164 11.60 11.01 -10.74
CA LEU A 164 11.91 12.34 -11.27
C LEU A 164 10.66 13.06 -11.79
N GLU A 165 9.48 12.46 -11.64
CA GLU A 165 8.21 13.00 -12.12
C GLU A 165 7.80 14.27 -11.35
N ARG A 166 7.21 15.23 -12.08
CA ARG A 166 6.87 16.55 -11.56
C ARG A 166 5.71 16.49 -10.56
N TYR A 167 5.84 17.18 -9.43
CA TYR A 167 4.75 17.29 -8.45
C TYR A 167 3.59 18.19 -8.91
N ARG A 168 3.80 19.03 -9.93
CA ARG A 168 2.76 19.83 -10.57
C ARG A 168 2.36 19.21 -11.90
N GLY A 169 1.06 19.07 -12.10
CA GLY A 169 0.47 18.43 -13.27
C GLY A 169 -0.78 17.68 -12.86
N ASN A 170 -1.27 16.86 -13.77
CA ASN A 170 -2.50 16.10 -13.59
C ASN A 170 -2.28 14.61 -13.83
N GLN A 171 -1.05 14.10 -13.74
CA GLN A 171 -0.77 12.68 -13.86
C GLN A 171 0.30 12.22 -12.89
N ARG A 172 0.23 10.96 -12.47
CA ARG A 172 1.22 10.36 -11.59
C ARG A 172 1.23 8.85 -11.75
N ARG A 173 2.42 8.27 -11.90
CA ARG A 173 2.59 6.82 -11.77
C ARG A 173 2.41 6.36 -10.33
N VAL A 174 1.59 5.33 -10.12
CA VAL A 174 1.46 4.71 -8.79
C VAL A 174 2.75 3.99 -8.41
N PHE A 175 3.00 3.94 -7.11
CA PHE A 175 4.13 3.20 -6.55
C PHE A 175 3.61 2.24 -5.49
N ARG A 176 3.85 0.94 -5.71
CA ARG A 176 3.28 -0.14 -4.89
C ARG A 176 1.76 0.00 -4.77
N GLY A 177 1.10 0.19 -5.93
CA GLY A 177 -0.35 0.28 -6.05
C GLY A 177 -1.02 1.58 -5.62
N ARG A 178 -0.26 2.61 -5.25
CA ARG A 178 -0.87 3.88 -4.79
C ARG A 178 -0.10 5.15 -5.16
N CYS A 179 -0.84 6.23 -5.27
CA CYS A 179 -0.33 7.60 -5.29
C CYS A 179 -1.26 8.53 -4.50
N LEU A 180 -0.99 9.83 -4.57
CA LEU A 180 -1.72 10.88 -3.89
C LEU A 180 -1.97 12.02 -4.87
N VAL A 181 -3.19 12.56 -4.87
CA VAL A 181 -3.53 13.82 -5.53
C VAL A 181 -4.04 14.81 -4.47
N VAL A 182 -3.59 16.05 -4.59
CA VAL A 182 -3.95 17.14 -3.69
C VAL A 182 -4.83 18.12 -4.45
N VAL A 183 -6.07 18.27 -4.00
CA VAL A 183 -7.05 19.20 -4.55
C VAL A 183 -7.08 20.45 -3.69
N LYS A 184 -7.03 21.62 -4.32
CA LYS A 184 -7.12 22.92 -3.66
C LYS A 184 -8.44 23.59 -3.99
N SER A 185 -9.12 24.10 -2.97
CA SER A 185 -10.31 24.95 -3.17
C SER A 185 -9.92 26.33 -3.71
N ASN A 186 -10.75 26.86 -4.60
CA ASN A 186 -10.61 28.23 -5.11
C ASN A 186 -11.29 29.27 -4.20
N GLY A 187 -12.00 28.84 -3.14
CA GLY A 187 -12.71 29.70 -2.19
C GLY A 187 -14.23 29.78 -2.42
N ASP A 188 -14.73 29.26 -3.54
CA ASP A 188 -16.15 29.22 -3.85
C ASP A 188 -16.82 27.95 -3.29
N ALA A 189 -18.05 28.09 -2.81
CA ALA A 189 -18.89 26.97 -2.40
C ALA A 189 -19.39 26.18 -3.62
N GLY A 190 -19.66 24.87 -3.44
CA GLY A 190 -20.10 23.98 -4.49
C GLY A 190 -19.53 22.57 -4.37
N GLU A 191 -19.50 21.85 -5.48
CA GLU A 191 -18.98 20.48 -5.53
C GLU A 191 -17.78 20.40 -6.47
N ILE A 192 -16.66 19.89 -5.95
CA ILE A 192 -15.48 19.58 -6.76
C ILE A 192 -15.56 18.11 -7.16
N THR A 193 -15.60 17.84 -8.46
CA THR A 193 -15.57 16.47 -9.01
C THR A 193 -14.15 16.14 -9.45
N LEU A 194 -13.50 15.19 -8.79
CA LEU A 194 -12.21 14.62 -9.17
C LEU A 194 -12.44 13.29 -9.88
N ARG A 195 -11.93 13.16 -11.11
CA ARG A 195 -11.88 11.90 -11.86
C ARG A 195 -10.44 11.41 -11.97
N ALA A 196 -10.24 10.11 -11.82
CA ALA A 196 -8.97 9.42 -12.03
C ALA A 196 -9.14 8.31 -13.08
N GLN A 197 -8.19 8.19 -14.00
CA GLN A 197 -8.26 7.32 -15.16
C GLN A 197 -6.90 6.68 -15.44
N ALA A 198 -6.88 5.46 -15.96
CA ALA A 198 -5.68 4.78 -16.41
C ALA A 198 -6.01 3.82 -17.55
N ASP A 199 -5.05 3.56 -18.42
CA ASP A 199 -5.24 2.66 -19.55
C ASP A 199 -5.54 1.23 -19.04
N GLY A 200 -6.68 0.67 -19.46
CA GLY A 200 -7.08 -0.69 -19.10
C GLY A 200 -7.69 -0.85 -17.69
N LEU A 201 -7.88 0.23 -16.93
CA LEU A 201 -8.53 0.21 -15.62
C LEU A 201 -9.90 0.89 -15.64
N GLU A 202 -10.82 0.45 -14.78
CA GLU A 202 -12.05 1.20 -14.50
C GLU A 202 -11.73 2.54 -13.83
N ASP A 203 -12.29 3.61 -14.41
CA ASP A 203 -12.15 4.97 -13.90
C ASP A 203 -12.85 5.15 -12.55
N ALA A 204 -12.32 6.08 -11.74
CA ALA A 204 -12.93 6.48 -10.49
C ALA A 204 -13.36 7.95 -10.52
N THR A 205 -14.48 8.26 -9.87
CA THR A 205 -14.91 9.64 -9.63
C THR A 205 -15.23 9.84 -8.16
N LEU A 206 -14.75 10.96 -7.59
CA LEU A 206 -15.00 11.37 -6.23
C LEU A 206 -15.56 12.80 -6.23
N VAL A 207 -16.68 12.99 -5.54
CA VAL A 207 -17.25 14.32 -5.28
C VAL A 207 -16.76 14.80 -3.92
N ILE A 208 -16.18 16.00 -3.89
CA ILE A 208 -15.67 16.64 -2.69
C ILE A 208 -16.54 17.89 -2.45
N PRO A 209 -17.38 17.91 -1.40
CA PRO A 209 -18.20 19.07 -1.10
C PRO A 209 -17.34 20.21 -0.55
N THR A 210 -17.61 21.44 -1.01
CA THR A 210 -17.07 22.68 -0.42
C THR A 210 -18.21 23.43 0.29
N GLY A 211 -18.04 23.66 1.60
CA GLY A 211 -19.05 24.28 2.48
C GLY A 211 -18.43 24.79 3.77
#